data_AF-A0A929SMH9-F1
#
_entry.id   AF-A0A929SMH9-F1
#
_cell.length_a   1.000
_cell.length_b   1.000
_cell.length_c   1.000
_cell.angle_alpha   90.00
_cell.angle_beta   90.00
_cell.angle_gamma   90.00
#
_symmetry.space_group_name_H-M   'P 1'
#
loop_
_entity.id
_entity.type
_entity.pdbx_description
1 polymer ?
#
loop_
_entity_poly.entity_id
_entity_poly.type
_entity_poly.pdbx_seq_one_letter_code
_entity_poly.pdbx_strand_id
1 'polypeptide(L)' 'MIEELKKINEKLLLKNDNNIKEKEKYLIIKKILNKEKAFLKMNIEYAYGILRDLNVPEESIKNIYFQLLDEAENN' A
#
# COMPACT_ATOMS: atom_id res chain seq x y z
N MET A 1 -5.45 2.07 -9.35
CA MET A 1 -5.46 1.89 -7.88
C MET A 1 -4.04 1.96 -7.30
N ILE A 2 -3.07 1.20 -7.84
CA ILE A 2 -1.70 1.16 -7.28
C ILE A 2 -1.04 2.56 -7.21
N GLU A 3 -1.25 3.39 -8.22
CA GLU A 3 -0.73 4.76 -8.26
C GLU A 3 -1.35 5.68 -7.19
N GLU A 4 -2.61 5.42 -6.81
CA GLU A 4 -3.25 6.17 -5.72
C GLU A 4 -2.64 5.80 -4.36
N LEU A 5 -2.38 4.51 -4.13
CA LEU A 5 -1.69 4.04 -2.93
C LEU A 5 -0.28 4.65 -2.83
N LYS A 6 0.44 4.78 -3.94
CA LYS A 6 1.74 5.47 -3.98
C LYS A 6 1.61 6.93 -3.55
N LYS A 7 0.61 7.66 -4.07
CA LYS A 7 0.34 9.06 -3.68
C LYS A 7 -0.01 9.19 -2.20
N ILE A 8 -0.80 8.26 -1.65
CA ILE A 8 -1.12 8.22 -0.22
C ILE A 8 0.15 8.00 0.60
N ASN A 9 0.99 7.04 0.20
CA ASN A 9 2.24 6.73 0.89
C ASN A 9 3.22 7.92 0.90
N GLU A 10 3.34 8.67 -0.21
CA GLU A 10 4.14 9.90 -0.25
C GLU A 10 3.64 10.96 0.74
N LYS A 11 2.31 11.16 0.83
CA LYS A 11 1.73 12.08 1.82
C LYS A 11 2.05 11.64 3.25
N LEU A 12 2.01 10.34 3.53
CA LEU A 12 2.31 9.79 4.86
C LEU A 12 3.81 9.90 5.21
N LEU A 13 4.71 9.75 4.24
CA LEU A 13 6.13 10.01 4.42
C LEU A 13 6.39 11.46 4.83
N LEU A 14 5.79 12.42 4.10
CA LEU A 14 5.94 13.85 4.40
C LEU A 14 5.34 14.22 5.76
N LYS A 15 4.17 13.67 6.10
CA LYS A 15 3.51 13.92 7.38
C LYS A 15 4.33 13.41 8.58
N ASN A 16 5.10 12.34 8.39
CA ASN A 16 5.88 11.69 9.44
C ASN A 16 7.38 12.00 9.36
N ASP A 17 7.80 13.10 8.72
CA ASP A 17 9.21 13.42 8.51
C ASP A 17 10.03 13.47 9.82
N ASN A 18 9.39 13.92 10.91
CA ASN A 18 9.97 14.01 12.25
C ASN A 18 9.76 12.75 13.13
N ASN A 19 9.06 11.72 12.62
CA ASN A 19 8.85 10.45 13.32
C ASN A 19 9.57 9.34 12.55
N ILE A 20 10.82 9.07 12.95
CA ILE A 20 11.71 8.11 12.27
C ILE A 20 11.05 6.74 12.13
N LYS A 21 10.42 6.23 13.19
CA LYS A 21 9.80 4.89 13.18
C LYS A 21 8.66 4.79 12.17
N GLU A 22 7.76 5.77 12.14
CA GLU A 22 6.67 5.80 11.16
C GLU A 22 7.20 6.04 9.74
N LYS A 23 8.20 6.92 9.59
CA LYS A 23 8.85 7.18 8.30
C LYS A 23 9.47 5.91 7.72
N GLU A 24 10.18 5.12 8.53
CA GLU A 24 10.74 3.82 8.12
C GLU A 24 9.66 2.85 7.63
N LYS A 25 8.52 2.78 8.33
CA LYS A 25 7.37 1.97 7.89
C LYS A 25 6.91 2.37 6.48
N TYR A 26 6.67 3.65 6.24
CA TYR A 26 6.21 4.11 4.91
C TYR A 26 7.30 4.03 3.83
N LEU A 27 8.59 4.03 4.19
CA LEU A 27 9.68 3.73 3.26
C LEU A 27 9.66 2.26 2.83
N ILE A 28 9.36 1.34 3.74
CA ILE A 28 9.19 -0.08 3.42
C ILE A 28 7.97 -0.27 2.51
N ILE A 29 6.84 0.34 2.86
CA ILE A 29 5.62 0.30 2.04
C ILE A 29 5.90 0.87 0.64
N LYS A 30 6.62 2.00 0.52
CA LYS A 30 7.05 2.56 -0.78
C LYS A 30 7.79 1.54 -1.63
N LYS A 31 8.75 0.80 -1.04
CA LYS A 31 9.51 -0.23 -1.75
C LYS A 31 8.61 -1.36 -2.23
N ILE A 32 7.60 -1.75 -1.43
CA ILE A 32 6.64 -2.80 -1.79
C ILE A 32 5.75 -2.34 -2.96
N LEU A 33 5.18 -1.13 -2.88
CA LEU A 33 4.29 -0.58 -3.92
C LEU A 33 4.98 -0.39 -5.28
N ASN A 34 6.32 -0.28 -5.29
CA ASN A 34 7.12 -0.17 -6.52
C ASN A 34 7.58 -1.53 -7.08
N LYS A 35 7.32 -2.64 -6.39
CA LYS A 35 7.59 -3.97 -6.93
C LYS A 35 6.47 -4.39 -7.88
N GLU A 36 6.86 -4.91 -9.03
CA GLU A 36 5.93 -5.44 -10.01
C GLU A 36 5.10 -6.60 -9.43
N LYS A 37 3.78 -6.50 -9.58
CA LYS A 37 2.82 -7.51 -9.12
C LYS A 37 2.98 -7.84 -7.63
N ALA A 38 3.34 -6.85 -6.81
CA ALA A 38 3.57 -7.03 -5.37
C ALA A 38 2.39 -7.69 -4.66
N PHE A 39 1.17 -7.21 -4.92
CA PHE A 39 -0.06 -7.70 -4.28
C PHE A 39 -0.47 -9.11 -4.71
N LEU A 40 -0.05 -9.58 -5.90
CA LEU A 40 -0.23 -10.97 -6.35
C LEU A 40 0.74 -11.95 -5.66
N LYS A 41 1.93 -11.47 -5.27
CA LYS A 41 3.01 -12.30 -4.73
C LYS A 41 3.05 -12.35 -3.19
N MET A 42 2.17 -11.61 -2.51
CA MET A 42 2.12 -11.56 -1.04
C MET A 42 0.86 -12.23 -0.51
N ASN A 43 0.93 -12.69 0.75
CA ASN A 43 -0.25 -13.17 1.47
C ASN A 43 -1.24 -12.01 1.71
N ILE A 44 -2.53 -12.31 1.56
CA ILE A 44 -3.66 -11.41 1.78
C ILE A 44 -3.61 -10.66 3.12
N GLU A 45 -3.14 -11.29 4.20
CA GLU A 45 -3.01 -10.65 5.51
C GLU A 45 -2.02 -9.49 5.48
N TYR A 46 -0.87 -9.67 4.81
CA TYR A 46 0.11 -8.60 4.62
C TYR A 46 -0.42 -7.51 3.69
N ALA A 47 -1.11 -7.89 2.61
CA ALA A 47 -1.74 -6.93 1.71
C ALA A 47 -2.73 -6.04 2.49
N TYR A 48 -3.57 -6.63 3.32
CA TYR A 48 -4.55 -5.90 4.13
C TYR A 48 -3.86 -5.05 5.19
N GLY A 49 -2.79 -5.55 5.82
CA GLY A 49 -1.97 -4.77 6.74
C GLY A 49 -1.42 -3.50 6.10
N ILE A 50 -0.87 -3.61 4.88
CA ILE A 50 -0.38 -2.45 4.12
C ILE A 50 -1.51 -1.46 3.82
N LEU A 51 -2.69 -1.95 3.40
CA LEU A 51 -3.84 -1.07 3.11
C LEU A 51 -4.31 -0.33 4.38
N ARG A 52 -4.35 -1.00 5.54
CA ARG A 52 -4.63 -0.36 6.83
C ARG A 52 -3.59 0.68 7.21
N ASP A 53 -2.31 0.38 7.04
CA ASP A 53 -1.22 1.33 7.29
C ASP A 53 -1.33 2.57 6.37
N LEU A 54 -1.86 2.40 5.16
CA LEU A 54 -2.18 3.49 4.24
C LEU A 54 -3.50 4.22 4.58
N ASN A 55 -4.11 3.93 5.72
CA ASN A 55 -5.39 4.49 6.17
C ASN A 55 -6.56 4.22 5.22
N VAL A 56 -6.54 3.08 4.52
CA VAL A 56 -7.71 2.61 3.77
C VAL A 56 -8.78 2.15 4.78
N PRO A 57 -10.04 2.63 4.67
CA PRO A 57 -11.12 2.18 5.54
C PRO A 57 -11.35 0.67 5.43
N GLU A 58 -11.56 -0.01 6.56
CA GLU A 58 -11.67 -1.47 6.64
C GLU A 58 -12.73 -2.04 5.70
N GLU A 59 -13.87 -1.35 5.59
CA GLU A 59 -14.98 -1.70 4.69
C GLU A 59 -14.60 -1.67 3.20
N SER A 60 -13.56 -0.91 2.86
CA SER A 60 -13.10 -0.72 1.48
C SER A 60 -11.87 -1.57 1.13
N ILE A 61 -11.16 -2.11 2.13
CA ILE A 61 -9.94 -2.91 1.93
C ILE A 61 -10.16 -4.06 0.97
N LYS A 62 -11.22 -4.84 1.17
CA LYS A 62 -11.53 -6.00 0.32
C LYS A 62 -11.69 -5.60 -1.14
N ASN A 63 -12.46 -4.54 -1.41
CA ASN A 63 -12.73 -4.07 -2.76
C ASN A 63 -11.46 -3.52 -3.43
N ILE A 64 -10.69 -2.71 -2.70
CA ILE A 64 -9.42 -2.15 -3.17
C ILE A 64 -8.41 -3.27 -3.46
N TYR A 65 -8.35 -4.30 -2.62
CA TYR A 65 -7.48 -5.44 -2.84
C TYR A 65 -7.82 -6.15 -4.16
N PHE A 66 -9.10 -6.44 -4.43
CA PHE A 66 -9.48 -7.05 -5.71
C PHE A 66 -9.13 -6.17 -6.91
N GLN A 67 -9.37 -4.86 -6.83
CA GLN A 67 -8.96 -3.93 -7.89
C GLN A 67 -7.44 -3.96 -8.14
N LEU A 68 -6.63 -4.09 -7.09
CA LEU A 68 -5.16 -4.22 -7.23
C LEU A 68 -4.76 -5.54 -7.88
N LEU A 69 -5.49 -6.63 -7.62
CA LEU A 69 -5.24 -7.92 -8.28
C LEU A 69 -5.60 -7.85 -9.76
N ASP A 70 -6.78 -7.33 -10.08
CA ASP A 70 -7.25 -7.15 -11.46
C ASP A 70 -6.28 -6.27 -12.27
N GLU A 71 -5.81 -5.15 -11.70
CA GLU A 71 -4.81 -4.28 -12.34
C GLU A 71 -3.47 -4.99 -12.58
N ALA A 72 -3.09 -5.92 -11.71
CA ALA A 72 -1.82 -6.62 -11.78
C ALA A 72 -1.84 -7.85 -12.71
N GLU A 73 -3.01 -8.43 -12.95
CA GLU A 73 -3.21 -9.50 -13.94
C GLU A 73 -3.34 -8.95 -15.37
N ASN A 74 -3.95 -7.77 -15.51
CA ASN A 74 -4.21 -7.13 -16.82
C ASN A 74 -3.07 -6.22 -17.33
N ASN A 75 -2.01 -5.99 -16.53
CA ASN A 75 -0.75 -5.34 -16.93
C ASN A 75 0.41 -6.34 -16.97
#